data_AF-A0A7J3E2N6-F1
#
_entry.id   AF-A0A7J3E2N6-F1
#
_cell.length_a   1.000
_cell.length_b   1.000
_cell.length_c   1.000
_cell.angle_alpha   90.00
_cell.angle_beta   90.00
_cell.angle_gamma   90.00
#
_symmetry.space_group_name_H-M   'P 1'
#
loop_
_entity.id
_entity.type
_entity.pdbx_description
1 polymer ?
#
loop_
_entity_poly.entity_id
_entity_poly.type
_entity_poly.pdbx_seq_one_letter_code
_entity_poly.pdbx_strand_id
1 'polypeptide(L)'
;MFDSLSKGLSGIIKRLLTGTSVDKRAVEEILAELERILLEADVSTQLVEELKNRIRKKCLEEKVPPGLTLREHVLKTIYEELVSLLGGKPSELIGKKRIMLVGLFGSGKCVHPESLIPLTDGRILTASELYSQFSSESNKISFENCEIVDISSKDIFVPSFNPNSLKIENKRITHLWKLKGKELLQVHLDNGNDFSVKVTPEHPFFVLRNGEVKQIRADELRLDDFVAVPRTYKTEHSRYFYDILPELRKMDLDVKGCKIKLPRNKTIKKIWEELPFKRNYCRLTVKMKNKVIPISLVSRTDSPYLLIKYKKSQKFIRFPRYLTPELAEFLGYVFGDGELAKNYVEITTGDEEIIGRVKFLSKFLFNLESKVKKDLRTQTTYHLVISSQTLSMVMNKVFGIPIGQKGKHLSIPAQLLQSNLEVITKFIRAYFDCDASATKNKREIEFTSESNTLIKQIHLLLLRFGIVSTISKKIINNVPYWRLHIRSRYAEVYAQKIGFGIKRKNEIIANYTNIGILQG
;
A
#
# COMPACT_ATOMS: atom_id res chain seq x y z
N MET A 1 33.36 -0.68 -13.02
CA MET A 1 34.14 0.35 -13.74
C MET A 1 34.33 1.61 -12.89
N PHE A 2 33.31 2.46 -12.68
CA PHE A 2 33.46 3.72 -11.92
C PHE A 2 33.92 3.55 -10.46
N ASP A 3 33.45 2.53 -9.75
CA ASP A 3 33.92 2.24 -8.39
C ASP A 3 35.38 1.81 -8.32
N SER A 4 35.88 1.13 -9.37
CA SER A 4 37.29 0.71 -9.45
C SER A 4 38.19 1.92 -9.71
N LEU A 5 37.80 2.77 -10.65
CA LEU A 5 38.48 4.03 -10.96
C LEU A 5 38.52 4.97 -9.75
N SER A 6 37.38 5.14 -9.06
CA SER A 6 37.27 5.98 -7.87
C SER A 6 38.16 5.48 -6.72
N LYS A 7 38.18 4.16 -6.48
CA LYS A 7 39.06 3.54 -5.47
C LYS A 7 40.54 3.68 -5.83
N GLY A 8 40.91 3.47 -7.09
CA GLY A 8 42.28 3.61 -7.57
C GLY A 8 42.82 5.03 -7.40
N LEU A 9 42.08 6.03 -7.89
CA LEU A 9 42.48 7.45 -7.78
C LEU A 9 42.55 7.91 -6.31
N SER A 10 41.60 7.48 -5.48
CA SER A 10 41.63 7.78 -4.04
C SER A 10 42.85 7.14 -3.35
N GLY A 11 43.27 5.96 -3.80
CA GLY A 11 44.48 5.27 -3.34
C GLY A 11 45.76 6.06 -3.64
N ILE A 12 45.89 6.56 -4.88
CA ILE A 12 47.01 7.42 -5.30
C ILE A 12 47.09 8.68 -4.44
N ILE A 13 45.96 9.38 -4.26
CA ILE A 13 45.89 10.61 -3.45
C ILE A 13 46.28 10.32 -2.00
N LYS A 14 45.79 9.21 -1.43
CA LYS A 14 46.12 8.83 -0.05
C LYS A 14 47.62 8.57 0.11
N ARG A 15 48.26 7.84 -0.81
CA ARG A 15 49.72 7.61 -0.80
C ARG A 15 50.51 8.91 -0.87
N LEU A 16 50.10 9.84 -1.74
CA LEU A 16 50.70 11.17 -1.87
C LEU A 16 50.63 11.98 -0.57
N LEU A 17 49.51 11.89 0.15
CA LEU A 17 49.29 12.60 1.41
C LEU A 17 50.05 11.95 2.60
N THR A 18 50.18 10.63 2.63
CA THR A 18 50.77 9.90 3.76
C THR A 18 52.27 9.62 3.64
N GLY A 19 52.87 9.77 2.45
CA GLY A 19 54.29 9.51 2.23
C GLY A 19 55.20 10.57 2.89
N THR A 20 56.35 10.14 3.44
CA THR A 20 57.31 10.99 4.17
C THR A 20 58.05 12.00 3.29
N SER A 21 58.31 11.69 2.01
CA SER A 21 58.89 12.62 1.03
C SER A 21 58.34 12.33 -0.37
N VAL A 22 58.31 13.34 -1.24
CA VAL A 22 57.98 13.19 -2.66
C VAL A 22 59.26 13.43 -3.45
N ASP A 23 59.91 12.36 -3.90
CA ASP A 23 61.10 12.42 -4.73
C ASP A 23 60.76 12.04 -6.19
N LYS A 24 61.76 12.10 -7.09
CA LYS A 24 61.54 11.77 -8.51
C LYS A 24 61.04 10.34 -8.71
N ARG A 25 61.45 9.40 -7.86
CA ARG A 25 61.04 7.99 -7.95
C ARG A 25 59.58 7.82 -7.57
N ALA A 26 59.14 8.47 -6.49
CA ALA A 26 57.75 8.45 -6.05
C ALA A 26 56.80 9.00 -7.13
N VAL A 27 57.19 10.07 -7.84
CA VAL A 27 56.39 10.64 -8.94
C VAL A 27 56.23 9.65 -10.11
N GLU A 28 57.30 8.95 -10.51
CA GLU A 28 57.23 7.94 -11.57
C GLU A 28 56.35 6.75 -11.20
N GLU A 29 56.41 6.29 -9.96
CA GLU A 29 55.53 5.21 -9.47
C GLU A 29 54.05 5.61 -9.50
N ILE A 30 53.75 6.86 -9.12
CA ILE A 30 52.39 7.41 -9.16
C ILE A 30 51.88 7.49 -10.60
N LEU A 31 52.73 7.90 -11.54
CA LEU A 31 52.37 7.97 -12.96
C LEU A 31 52.11 6.58 -13.55
N ALA A 32 52.90 5.57 -13.18
CA ALA A 32 52.68 4.19 -13.61
C ALA A 32 51.37 3.60 -13.05
N GLU A 33 51.05 3.91 -11.78
CA GLU A 33 49.78 3.48 -11.17
C GLU A 33 48.58 4.19 -11.81
N LEU A 34 48.70 5.50 -12.08
CA LEU A 34 47.68 6.29 -12.76
C LEU A 34 47.40 5.75 -14.17
N GLU A 35 48.45 5.43 -14.93
CA GLU A 35 48.36 4.80 -16.25
C GLU A 35 47.57 3.48 -16.18
N ARG A 36 47.92 2.60 -15.24
CA ARG A 36 47.23 1.31 -15.07
C ARG A 36 45.74 1.51 -14.78
N ILE A 37 45.41 2.41 -13.85
CA ILE A 37 44.02 2.70 -13.45
C ILE A 37 43.21 3.25 -14.63
N LEU A 38 43.78 4.12 -15.45
CA LEU A 38 43.09 4.71 -16.60
C LEU A 38 42.89 3.69 -17.73
N LEU A 39 43.87 2.82 -17.97
CA LEU A 39 43.74 1.73 -18.96
C LEU A 39 42.71 0.67 -18.51
N GLU A 40 42.68 0.31 -17.22
CA GLU A 40 41.64 -0.56 -16.63
C GLU A 40 40.22 0.04 -16.71
N ALA A 41 40.13 1.36 -16.90
CA ALA A 41 38.87 2.10 -17.05
C ALA A 41 38.49 2.36 -18.52
N ASP A 42 39.11 1.64 -19.47
CA ASP A 42 38.87 1.74 -20.92
C ASP A 42 39.15 3.15 -21.51
N VAL A 43 40.06 3.93 -20.90
CA VAL A 43 40.53 5.20 -21.48
C VAL A 43 41.49 4.90 -22.64
N SER A 44 41.41 5.67 -23.74
CA SER A 44 42.26 5.41 -24.91
C SER A 44 43.74 5.53 -24.58
N THR A 45 44.53 4.58 -25.06
CA THR A 45 45.99 4.51 -24.82
C THR A 45 46.70 5.81 -25.20
N GLN A 46 46.31 6.43 -26.31
CA GLN A 46 46.85 7.70 -26.77
C GLN A 46 46.62 8.82 -25.75
N LEU A 47 45.41 8.94 -25.20
CA LEU A 47 45.09 9.98 -24.22
C LEU A 47 45.81 9.76 -22.88
N VAL A 48 45.97 8.51 -22.46
CA VAL A 48 46.71 8.16 -21.24
C VAL A 48 48.19 8.53 -21.38
N GLU A 49 48.81 8.21 -22.52
CA GLU A 49 50.23 8.51 -22.76
C GLU A 49 50.48 10.02 -22.85
N GLU A 50 49.60 10.76 -23.52
CA GLU A 50 49.65 12.23 -23.55
C GLU A 50 49.51 12.85 -22.16
N LEU A 51 48.54 12.36 -21.36
CA LEU A 51 48.32 12.82 -19.98
C LEU A 51 49.54 12.56 -19.10
N LYS A 52 50.09 11.33 -19.15
CA LYS A 52 51.27 10.93 -18.40
C LYS A 52 52.46 11.83 -18.71
N ASN A 53 52.72 12.09 -19.99
CA ASN A 53 53.83 12.94 -20.42
C ASN A 53 53.66 14.40 -19.98
N ARG A 54 52.43 14.95 -20.01
CA ARG A 54 52.15 16.31 -19.51
C ARG A 54 52.38 16.43 -18.01
N ILE A 55 51.88 15.47 -17.22
CA ILE A 55 52.08 15.47 -15.76
C ILE A 55 53.56 15.27 -15.44
N ARG A 56 54.25 14.35 -16.11
CA ARG A 56 55.68 14.09 -15.92
C ARG A 56 56.52 15.35 -16.11
N LYS A 57 56.29 16.07 -17.22
CA LYS A 57 56.97 17.32 -17.53
C LYS A 57 56.75 18.38 -16.44
N LYS A 58 55.49 18.62 -16.07
CA LYS A 58 55.12 19.62 -15.06
C LYS A 58 55.63 19.28 -13.65
N CYS A 59 55.72 18.00 -13.31
CA CYS A 59 56.16 17.57 -11.98
C CYS A 59 57.68 17.45 -11.84
N LEU A 60 58.42 17.12 -12.92
CA LEU A 60 59.86 16.80 -12.85
C LEU A 60 60.76 17.85 -13.51
N GLU A 61 60.26 18.62 -14.48
CA GLU A 61 61.06 19.57 -15.27
C GLU A 61 60.75 21.04 -14.91
N GLU A 62 59.53 21.34 -14.48
CA GLU A 62 59.11 22.70 -14.10
C GLU A 62 59.46 23.03 -12.64
N LYS A 63 59.82 24.30 -12.38
CA LYS A 63 60.07 24.77 -11.02
C LYS A 63 58.75 24.85 -10.24
N VAL A 64 58.78 24.36 -9.00
CA VAL A 64 57.64 24.45 -8.08
C VAL A 64 57.26 25.92 -7.89
N PRO A 65 56.00 26.32 -8.13
CA PRO A 65 55.57 27.70 -7.96
C PRO A 65 55.76 28.20 -6.51
N PRO A 66 56.08 29.50 -6.30
CA PRO A 66 56.27 30.05 -4.96
C PRO A 66 54.99 29.93 -4.13
N GLY A 67 55.14 29.43 -2.89
CA GLY A 67 54.03 29.21 -1.96
C GLY A 67 53.39 27.82 -2.02
N LEU A 68 53.85 26.92 -2.90
CA LEU A 68 53.43 25.51 -2.94
C LEU A 68 54.58 24.59 -2.50
N THR A 69 54.26 23.56 -1.74
CA THR A 69 55.16 22.43 -1.53
C THR A 69 55.21 21.55 -2.78
N LEU A 70 56.29 20.80 -2.97
CA LEU A 70 56.42 19.85 -4.09
C LEU A 70 55.25 18.83 -4.12
N ARG A 71 54.77 18.41 -2.95
CA ARG A 71 53.61 17.51 -2.82
C ARG A 71 52.33 18.17 -3.34
N GLU A 72 52.07 19.42 -2.96
CA GLU A 72 50.89 20.16 -3.42
C GLU A 72 50.97 20.46 -4.91
N HIS A 73 52.16 20.74 -5.44
CA HIS A 73 52.39 20.92 -6.88
C HIS A 73 52.04 19.66 -7.68
N VAL A 74 52.49 18.49 -7.23
CA VAL A 74 52.17 17.20 -7.88
C VAL A 74 50.66 16.92 -7.84
N LEU A 75 50.03 17.10 -6.67
CA LEU A 75 48.59 16.88 -6.51
C LEU A 75 47.77 17.81 -7.41
N LYS A 76 48.11 19.11 -7.42
CA LYS A 76 47.46 20.13 -8.23
C LYS A 76 47.63 19.84 -9.72
N THR A 77 48.84 19.46 -10.14
CA THR A 77 49.13 19.12 -11.54
C THR A 77 48.30 17.92 -12.01
N ILE A 78 48.25 16.84 -11.22
CA ILE A 78 47.42 15.66 -11.55
C ILE A 78 45.95 16.05 -11.67
N TYR A 79 45.44 16.84 -10.72
CA TYR A 79 44.05 17.31 -10.74
C TYR A 79 43.74 18.15 -11.99
N GLU A 80 44.56 19.17 -12.29
CA GLU A 80 44.35 20.06 -13.43
C GLU A 80 44.40 19.32 -14.77
N GLU A 81 45.33 18.38 -14.92
CA GLU A 81 45.46 17.59 -16.15
C GLU A 81 44.29 16.60 -16.33
N LEU A 82 43.80 15.99 -15.25
CA LEU A 82 42.58 15.16 -15.28
C LEU A 82 41.34 15.99 -15.61
N VAL A 83 41.22 17.21 -15.07
CA VAL A 83 40.12 18.14 -15.41
C VAL A 83 40.21 18.58 -16.88
N SER A 84 41.42 18.88 -17.36
CA SER A 84 41.67 19.22 -18.76
C SER A 84 41.29 18.07 -19.69
N LEU A 85 41.58 16.83 -19.31
CA LEU A 85 41.21 15.64 -20.08
C LEU A 85 39.68 15.50 -20.23
N LEU A 86 38.92 15.83 -19.19
CA LEU A 86 37.44 15.76 -19.20
C LEU A 86 36.78 16.92 -19.96
N GLY A 87 37.55 17.94 -20.35
CA GLY A 87 37.06 19.14 -21.04
C GLY A 87 36.48 20.15 -20.06
N GLY A 88 37.22 21.24 -19.82
CA GLY A 88 36.83 22.30 -18.88
C GLY A 88 35.58 23.11 -19.27
N LYS A 89 34.99 22.86 -20.44
CA LYS A 89 33.71 23.45 -20.88
C LYS A 89 32.81 22.36 -21.47
N PRO A 90 31.50 22.36 -21.17
CA PRO A 90 30.57 21.45 -21.81
C PRO A 90 30.58 21.72 -23.33
N SER A 91 30.87 20.67 -24.10
CA SER A 91 30.81 20.72 -25.56
C SER A 91 29.42 20.29 -26.03
N GLU A 92 28.86 21.00 -27.00
CA GLU A 92 27.65 20.55 -27.66
C GLU A 92 27.93 19.28 -28.49
N LEU A 93 26.95 18.39 -28.55
CA LEU A 93 27.03 17.19 -29.37
C LEU A 93 26.88 17.59 -30.84
N ILE A 94 28.00 17.78 -31.55
CA ILE A 94 28.00 18.20 -32.95
C ILE A 94 27.75 16.99 -33.88
N GLY A 95 26.72 17.09 -34.74
CA GLY A 95 26.37 16.13 -35.79
C GLY A 95 25.34 15.06 -35.41
N LYS A 96 24.87 14.27 -36.40
CA LYS A 96 23.96 13.13 -36.16
C LYS A 96 24.72 11.98 -35.49
N LYS A 97 24.59 11.84 -34.18
CA LYS A 97 25.14 10.72 -33.41
C LYS A 97 24.00 9.79 -32.96
N ARG A 98 24.23 8.47 -33.00
CA ARG A 98 23.37 7.50 -32.31
C ARG A 98 23.95 7.29 -30.92
N ILE A 99 23.28 7.82 -29.91
CA ILE A 99 23.66 7.65 -28.51
C ILE A 99 22.87 6.46 -27.98
N MET A 100 23.58 5.39 -27.61
CA MET A 100 22.99 4.23 -26.95
C MET A 100 23.13 4.40 -25.44
N LEU A 101 22.05 4.73 -24.76
CA LEU A 101 21.99 4.70 -23.31
C LEU A 101 21.72 3.27 -22.87
N VAL A 102 22.74 2.59 -22.35
CA VAL A 102 22.63 1.22 -21.82
C VAL A 102 22.49 1.31 -20.31
N GLY A 103 21.33 0.91 -19.81
CA GLY A 103 21.01 0.86 -18.37
C GLY A 103 19.76 0.03 -18.16
N LEU A 104 19.50 -0.39 -16.92
CA LEU A 104 18.25 -1.05 -16.57
C LEU A 104 17.07 -0.12 -16.89
N PHE A 105 15.99 -0.66 -17.44
CA PHE A 105 14.78 0.11 -17.69
C PHE A 105 14.21 0.61 -16.35
N GLY A 106 14.09 1.93 -16.20
CA GLY A 106 13.53 2.55 -15.00
C GLY A 106 14.43 2.42 -13.77
N SER A 107 13.83 2.24 -12.59
CA SER A 107 14.55 2.19 -11.30
C SER A 107 14.70 0.78 -10.71
N GLY A 108 14.34 -0.27 -11.45
CA GLY A 108 14.42 -1.67 -10.99
C GLY A 108 13.37 -2.06 -9.94
N LYS A 109 12.42 -1.19 -9.59
CA LYS A 109 11.46 -1.37 -8.49
C LYS A 109 10.22 -2.19 -8.87
N CYS A 110 10.40 -3.30 -9.58
CA CYS A 110 9.29 -4.12 -10.06
C CYS A 110 8.85 -5.15 -9.01
N VAL A 111 7.53 -5.30 -8.85
CA VAL A 111 6.89 -6.21 -7.90
C VAL A 111 5.87 -7.09 -8.61
N HIS A 112 5.52 -8.22 -8.00
CA HIS A 112 4.48 -9.10 -8.53
C HIS A 112 3.12 -8.38 -8.65
N PRO A 113 2.30 -8.66 -9.69
CA PRO A 113 1.03 -7.96 -9.93
C PRO A 113 0.05 -7.94 -8.76
N GLU A 114 0.06 -8.98 -7.92
CA GLU A 114 -0.81 -9.12 -6.73
C GLU A 114 -0.25 -8.43 -5.47
N SER A 115 0.92 -7.79 -5.56
CA SER A 115 1.51 -7.06 -4.42
C SER A 115 0.61 -5.90 -4.04
N LEU A 116 0.25 -5.79 -2.76
CA LEU A 116 -0.61 -4.72 -2.26
C LEU A 116 0.20 -3.43 -2.07
N ILE A 117 -0.28 -2.36 -2.68
CA ILE A 117 0.28 -1.02 -2.66
C ILE A 117 -0.68 -0.12 -1.87
N PRO A 118 -0.34 0.28 -0.63
CA PRO A 118 -1.11 1.30 0.08
C PRO A 118 -0.87 2.67 -0.56
N LEU A 119 -1.95 3.41 -0.79
CA LEU A 119 -1.92 4.79 -1.25
C LEU A 119 -2.16 5.75 -0.07
N THR A 120 -1.71 6.99 -0.18
CA THR A 120 -1.86 7.97 0.89
C THR A 120 -3.32 8.37 1.11
N ASP A 121 -4.18 8.26 0.09
CA ASP A 121 -5.62 8.51 0.18
C ASP A 121 -6.40 7.39 0.89
N GLY A 122 -5.69 6.39 1.41
CA GLY A 122 -6.23 5.27 2.15
C GLY A 122 -6.62 4.06 1.31
N ARG A 123 -6.61 4.13 -0.03
CA ARG A 123 -6.81 2.93 -0.86
C ARG A 123 -5.67 1.94 -0.67
N ILE A 124 -5.97 0.65 -0.84
CA ILE A 124 -4.98 -0.41 -0.95
C ILE A 124 -5.32 -1.17 -2.21
N LEU A 125 -4.48 -1.06 -3.23
CA LEU A 125 -4.67 -1.68 -4.53
C LEU A 125 -3.55 -2.67 -4.79
N THR A 126 -3.83 -3.75 -5.51
CA THR A 126 -2.75 -4.54 -6.10
C THR A 126 -1.99 -3.71 -7.13
N ALA A 127 -0.72 -4.02 -7.37
CA ALA A 127 0.07 -3.38 -8.43
C ALA A 127 -0.64 -3.47 -9.80
N SER A 128 -1.33 -4.58 -10.09
CA SER A 128 -2.12 -4.77 -11.30
C SER A 128 -3.36 -3.88 -11.37
N GLU A 129 -4.09 -3.72 -10.27
CA GLU A 129 -5.25 -2.82 -10.19
C GLU A 129 -4.82 -1.37 -10.35
N LEU A 130 -3.72 -0.98 -9.69
CA LEU A 130 -3.15 0.36 -9.81
C LEU A 130 -2.79 0.67 -11.28
N TYR A 131 -2.07 -0.24 -11.93
CA TYR A 131 -1.74 -0.10 -13.35
C TYR A 131 -2.99 -0.02 -14.23
N SER A 132 -3.91 -0.97 -14.09
CA SER A 132 -5.14 -1.04 -14.89
C SER A 132 -6.00 0.22 -14.74
N GLN A 133 -6.15 0.71 -13.51
CA GLN A 133 -6.99 1.87 -13.21
C GLN A 133 -6.51 3.15 -13.88
N PHE A 134 -5.19 3.38 -13.94
CA PHE A 134 -4.64 4.63 -14.46
C PHE A 134 -4.10 4.54 -15.89
N SER A 135 -3.86 3.33 -16.40
CA SER A 135 -3.47 3.11 -17.80
C SER A 135 -4.57 3.45 -18.81
N SER A 136 -5.84 3.32 -18.44
CA SER A 136 -6.98 3.62 -19.31
C SER A 136 -7.18 5.11 -19.58
N GLU A 137 -6.65 5.97 -18.72
CA GLU A 137 -6.89 7.41 -18.73
C GLU A 137 -5.65 8.22 -19.16
N SER A 138 -4.59 7.58 -19.64
CA SER A 138 -3.28 8.21 -19.80
C SER A 138 -2.52 7.70 -21.02
N ASN A 139 -1.58 8.50 -21.50
CA ASN A 139 -0.76 8.16 -22.66
C ASN A 139 0.14 6.97 -22.33
N LYS A 140 0.06 5.93 -23.17
CA LYS A 140 0.81 4.69 -23.01
C LYS A 140 1.91 4.61 -24.06
N ILE A 141 3.13 4.36 -23.61
CA ILE A 141 4.28 4.05 -24.47
C ILE A 141 4.56 2.55 -24.32
N SER A 142 4.66 1.82 -25.42
CA SER A 142 4.93 0.39 -25.42
C SER A 142 6.23 0.09 -26.14
N PHE A 143 7.05 -0.72 -25.49
CA PHE A 143 8.26 -1.35 -26.01
C PHE A 143 8.05 -2.86 -26.05
N GLU A 144 8.97 -3.60 -26.68
CA GLU A 144 8.87 -5.06 -26.87
C GLU A 144 8.51 -5.82 -25.58
N ASN A 145 9.17 -5.50 -24.47
CA ASN A 145 9.00 -6.19 -23.18
C ASN A 145 8.53 -5.28 -22.02
N CYS A 146 8.12 -4.05 -22.32
CA CYS A 146 7.79 -3.05 -21.31
C CYS A 146 6.66 -2.12 -21.78
N GLU A 147 5.76 -1.79 -20.89
CA GLU A 147 4.78 -0.72 -21.09
C GLU A 147 4.96 0.34 -20.00
N ILE A 148 4.88 1.60 -20.40
CA ILE A 148 5.02 2.76 -19.52
C ILE A 148 3.78 3.64 -19.67
N VAL A 149 3.24 4.08 -18.55
CA VAL A 149 2.16 5.05 -18.49
C VAL A 149 2.62 6.25 -17.67
N ASP A 150 2.58 7.44 -18.25
CA ASP A 150 2.80 8.70 -17.53
C ASP A 150 1.51 9.10 -16.80
N ILE A 151 1.62 9.22 -15.48
CA ILE A 151 0.54 9.64 -14.58
C ILE A 151 0.96 10.84 -13.72
N SER A 152 2.00 11.58 -14.13
CA SER A 152 2.56 12.71 -13.40
C SER A 152 1.56 13.85 -13.15
N SER A 153 0.54 13.95 -14.00
CA SER A 153 -0.59 14.88 -13.87
C SER A 153 -1.64 14.46 -12.84
N LYS A 154 -1.61 13.21 -12.37
CA LYS A 154 -2.54 12.69 -11.37
C LYS A 154 -1.97 12.91 -9.96
N ASP A 155 -2.80 13.38 -9.05
CA ASP A 155 -2.44 13.54 -7.63
C ASP A 155 -2.54 12.22 -6.86
N ILE A 156 -1.62 11.30 -7.18
CA ILE A 156 -1.54 9.98 -6.53
C ILE A 156 -0.22 9.88 -5.80
N PHE A 157 -0.28 9.51 -4.52
CA PHE A 157 0.90 9.41 -3.67
C PHE A 157 0.97 8.06 -2.95
N VAL A 158 2.19 7.65 -2.64
CA VAL A 158 2.50 6.43 -1.88
C VAL A 158 3.37 6.75 -0.66
N PRO A 159 3.17 6.07 0.47
CA PRO A 159 4.07 6.14 1.60
C PRO A 159 5.42 5.52 1.20
N SER A 160 6.49 6.31 1.27
CA SER A 160 7.84 5.91 0.85
C SER A 160 8.83 6.13 1.97
N PHE A 161 9.78 5.20 2.13
CA PHE A 161 10.85 5.34 3.10
C PHE A 161 11.94 6.30 2.59
N ASN A 162 12.30 7.29 3.41
CA ASN A 162 13.42 8.18 3.16
C ASN A 162 14.64 7.68 3.97
N PRO A 163 15.71 7.19 3.32
CA PRO A 163 16.88 6.65 4.01
C PRO A 163 17.69 7.70 4.78
N ASN A 164 17.55 8.99 4.46
CA ASN A 164 18.26 10.07 5.15
C ASN A 164 17.55 10.45 6.46
N SER A 165 16.21 10.54 6.44
CA SER A 165 15.43 10.92 7.62
C SER A 165 14.99 9.70 8.45
N LEU A 166 15.14 8.48 7.90
CA LEU A 166 14.64 7.21 8.44
C LEU A 166 13.13 7.21 8.72
N LYS A 167 12.38 8.07 8.02
CA LYS A 167 10.93 8.26 8.18
C LYS A 167 10.19 7.89 6.90
N ILE A 168 8.90 7.61 7.05
CA ILE A 168 7.97 7.47 5.93
C ILE A 168 7.47 8.85 5.52
N GLU A 169 7.56 9.15 4.22
CA GLU A 169 7.13 10.38 3.58
C GLU A 169 6.24 10.07 2.38
N ASN A 170 5.26 10.92 2.10
CA ASN A 170 4.41 10.78 0.92
C ASN A 170 5.20 11.20 -0.32
N LYS A 171 5.27 10.34 -1.34
CA LYS A 171 5.89 10.66 -2.64
C LYS A 171 4.87 10.46 -3.75
N ARG A 172 4.84 11.40 -4.70
CA ARG A 172 3.97 11.35 -5.87
C ARG A 172 4.44 10.24 -6.82
N ILE A 173 3.49 9.48 -7.36
CA ILE A 173 3.77 8.54 -8.44
C ILE A 173 3.76 9.32 -9.77
N THR A 174 4.84 9.23 -10.54
CA THR A 174 4.94 9.90 -11.85
C THR A 174 4.68 8.95 -13.00
N HIS A 175 5.10 7.70 -12.89
CA HIS A 175 5.01 6.71 -13.96
C HIS A 175 4.63 5.34 -13.41
N LEU A 176 3.86 4.59 -14.20
CA LEU A 176 3.56 3.18 -13.96
C LEU A 176 4.25 2.33 -15.02
N TRP A 177 4.90 1.26 -14.58
CA TRP A 177 5.70 0.38 -15.42
C TRP A 177 5.12 -1.03 -15.38
N LYS A 178 5.01 -1.69 -16.54
CA LYS A 178 4.62 -3.10 -16.65
C LYS A 178 5.62 -3.85 -17.51
N LEU A 179 6.38 -4.74 -16.90
CA LEU A 179 7.34 -5.62 -17.59
C LEU A 179 6.70 -6.98 -17.91
N LYS A 180 7.11 -7.59 -19.01
CA LYS A 180 6.69 -8.95 -19.44
C LYS A 180 7.86 -9.92 -19.33
N GLY A 181 7.58 -11.17 -18.94
CA GLY A 181 8.53 -12.29 -19.05
C GLY A 181 9.76 -12.24 -18.12
N LYS A 182 9.67 -11.52 -16.99
CA LYS A 182 10.75 -11.47 -15.99
C LYS A 182 10.57 -12.57 -14.94
N GLU A 183 11.64 -13.28 -14.63
CA GLU A 183 11.70 -14.16 -13.45
C GLU A 183 11.62 -13.34 -12.15
N LEU A 184 11.04 -13.93 -11.12
CA LEU A 184 10.82 -13.28 -9.83
C LEU A 184 11.46 -14.10 -8.71
N LEU A 185 12.14 -13.40 -7.80
CA LEU A 185 12.60 -13.91 -6.53
C LEU A 185 11.54 -13.68 -5.45
N GLN A 186 11.40 -14.64 -4.55
CA GLN A 186 10.50 -14.52 -3.40
C GLN A 186 11.32 -14.38 -2.12
N VAL A 187 11.35 -13.17 -1.57
CA VAL A 187 12.07 -12.85 -0.34
C VAL A 187 11.16 -13.12 0.85
N HIS A 188 11.61 -13.95 1.79
CA HIS A 188 10.90 -14.28 3.03
C HIS A 188 11.63 -13.64 4.22
N LEU A 189 10.88 -13.12 5.20
CA LEU A 189 11.45 -12.53 6.41
C LEU A 189 11.25 -13.47 7.61
N ASP A 190 12.29 -13.65 8.41
CA ASP A 190 12.33 -14.60 9.53
C ASP A 190 11.42 -14.22 10.72
N ASN A 191 10.93 -12.99 10.80
CA ASN A 191 10.14 -12.48 11.93
C ASN A 191 8.69 -13.02 11.99
N GLY A 192 8.45 -14.25 11.54
CA GLY A 192 7.12 -14.87 11.50
C GLY A 192 6.18 -14.20 10.49
N ASN A 193 6.77 -13.52 9.49
CA ASN A 193 6.06 -12.95 8.37
C ASN A 193 6.27 -13.82 7.12
N ASP A 194 5.32 -14.72 6.87
CA ASP A 194 4.97 -15.17 5.51
C ASP A 194 4.53 -14.00 4.59
N PHE A 195 4.72 -12.75 5.02
CA PHE A 195 4.81 -11.56 4.20
C PHE A 195 6.05 -11.65 3.29
N SER A 196 6.05 -12.64 2.42
CA SER A 196 7.01 -12.73 1.34
C SER A 196 6.67 -11.70 0.28
N VAL A 197 7.67 -11.03 -0.25
CA VAL A 197 7.49 -10.15 -1.42
C VAL A 197 8.11 -10.84 -2.62
N LYS A 198 7.34 -10.94 -3.71
CA LYS A 198 7.80 -11.44 -5.00
C LYS A 198 8.23 -10.26 -5.86
N VAL A 199 9.50 -10.21 -6.22
CA VAL A 199 10.13 -9.07 -6.89
C VAL A 199 11.11 -9.53 -7.97
N THR A 200 11.51 -8.65 -8.87
CA THR A 200 12.60 -8.93 -9.81
C THR A 200 13.96 -8.99 -9.10
N PRO A 201 14.95 -9.74 -9.61
CA PRO A 201 16.29 -9.82 -9.02
C PRO A 201 16.94 -8.46 -8.70
N GLU A 202 16.77 -7.49 -9.60
CA GLU A 202 17.30 -6.13 -9.47
C GLU A 202 16.57 -5.22 -8.46
N HIS A 203 15.49 -5.70 -7.81
CA HIS A 203 14.68 -4.88 -6.92
C HIS A 203 15.47 -4.47 -5.67
N PRO A 204 15.59 -3.16 -5.36
CA PRO A 204 16.37 -2.73 -4.20
C PRO A 204 15.58 -2.85 -2.90
N PHE A 205 16.21 -3.44 -1.88
CA PHE A 205 15.79 -3.46 -0.49
C PHE A 205 16.66 -2.55 0.35
N PHE A 206 16.06 -1.91 1.35
CA PHE A 206 16.82 -1.19 2.38
C PHE A 206 17.23 -2.18 3.48
N VAL A 207 18.54 -2.37 3.64
CA VAL A 207 19.14 -3.32 4.59
C VAL A 207 20.01 -2.57 5.59
N LEU A 208 19.91 -2.93 6.87
CA LEU A 208 20.82 -2.44 7.91
C LEU A 208 22.06 -3.33 7.96
N ARG A 209 23.23 -2.80 7.56
CA ARG A 209 24.54 -3.46 7.70
C ARG A 209 25.50 -2.50 8.39
N ASN A 210 26.21 -2.97 9.41
CA ASN A 210 27.21 -2.20 10.15
C ASN A 210 26.68 -0.84 10.67
N GLY A 211 25.42 -0.80 11.11
CA GLY A 211 24.77 0.42 11.60
C GLY A 211 24.28 1.40 10.53
N GLU A 212 24.49 1.10 9.25
CA GLU A 212 24.08 1.94 8.12
C GLU A 212 22.97 1.29 7.30
N VAL A 213 22.02 2.10 6.82
CA VAL A 213 20.98 1.65 5.90
C VAL A 213 21.51 1.74 4.46
N LYS A 214 21.58 0.61 3.76
CA LYS A 214 22.07 0.49 2.38
C LYS A 214 20.98 -0.07 1.48
N GLN A 215 21.00 0.33 0.20
CA GLN A 215 20.17 -0.32 -0.83
C GLN A 215 20.92 -1.51 -1.39
N ILE A 216 20.36 -2.71 -1.26
CA ILE A 216 20.91 -3.98 -1.74
C ILE A 216 19.87 -4.62 -2.68
N ARG A 217 20.31 -5.22 -3.78
CA ARG A 217 19.41 -5.90 -4.72
C ARG A 217 18.82 -7.18 -4.10
N ALA A 218 17.68 -7.62 -4.62
CA ALA A 218 17.00 -8.83 -4.15
C ALA A 218 17.88 -10.08 -4.30
N ASP A 219 18.63 -10.17 -5.40
CA ASP A 219 19.57 -11.28 -5.68
C ASP A 219 20.88 -11.22 -4.86
N GLU A 220 21.12 -10.12 -4.15
CA GLU A 220 22.31 -9.91 -3.30
C GLU A 220 22.00 -9.97 -1.79
N LEU A 221 20.75 -10.24 -1.44
CA LEU A 221 20.31 -10.44 -0.06
C LEU A 221 20.93 -11.69 0.55
N ARG A 222 21.26 -11.61 1.83
CA ARG A 222 21.78 -12.70 2.66
C ARG A 222 20.78 -13.05 3.76
N LEU A 223 20.89 -14.26 4.31
CA LEU A 223 19.96 -14.74 5.34
C LEU A 223 20.04 -13.95 6.66
N ASP A 224 21.17 -13.33 6.94
CA ASP A 224 21.45 -12.50 8.12
C ASP A 224 21.11 -11.01 7.91
N ASP A 225 20.61 -10.62 6.73
CA ASP A 225 20.27 -9.24 6.44
C ASP A 225 19.02 -8.77 7.18
N PHE A 226 19.15 -7.65 7.90
CA PHE A 226 18.01 -6.96 8.50
C PHE A 226 17.35 -6.02 7.49
N VAL A 227 16.25 -6.47 6.89
CA VAL A 227 15.46 -5.69 5.92
C VAL A 227 14.52 -4.71 6.63
N ALA A 228 14.48 -3.47 6.15
CA ALA A 228 13.59 -2.45 6.69
C ALA A 228 12.11 -2.76 6.39
N VAL A 229 11.27 -2.67 7.43
CA VAL A 229 9.81 -2.82 7.33
C VAL A 229 9.11 -1.62 7.96
N PRO A 230 7.95 -1.18 7.42
CA PRO A 230 7.23 -0.04 7.97
C PRO A 230 6.70 -0.36 9.37
N ARG A 231 6.98 0.51 10.35
CA ARG A 231 6.35 0.44 11.69
C ARG A 231 5.00 1.16 11.73
N THR A 232 4.85 2.17 10.89
CA THR A 232 3.63 2.95 10.73
C THR A 232 3.70 3.73 9.42
N TYR A 233 2.55 4.13 8.91
CA TYR A 233 2.44 5.15 7.86
C TYR A 233 1.18 5.97 8.10
N LYS A 234 1.17 7.20 7.58
CA LYS A 234 0.02 8.10 7.66
C LYS A 234 -0.73 8.06 6.34
N THR A 235 -2.04 8.21 6.43
CA THR A 235 -2.91 8.45 5.29
C THR A 235 -3.57 9.81 5.45
N GLU A 236 -3.81 10.48 4.32
CA GLU A 236 -4.59 11.70 4.22
C GLU A 236 -6.06 11.32 4.41
N HIS A 237 -6.53 11.37 5.65
CA HIS A 237 -7.91 11.03 5.96
C HIS A 237 -8.82 12.22 5.66
N SER A 238 -9.95 11.93 5.00
CA SER A 238 -11.08 12.86 4.99
C SER A 238 -11.56 13.11 6.42
N ARG A 239 -11.79 14.38 6.79
CA ARG A 239 -12.49 14.73 8.03
C ARG A 239 -13.97 14.30 8.02
N TYR A 240 -14.50 14.00 6.84
CA TYR A 240 -15.88 13.60 6.62
C TYR A 240 -15.99 12.09 6.38
N PHE A 241 -17.11 11.51 6.82
CA PHE A 241 -17.46 10.13 6.49
C PHE A 241 -17.66 9.94 4.99
N TYR A 242 -17.29 8.76 4.50
CA TYR A 242 -17.42 8.41 3.08
C TYR A 242 -18.91 8.46 2.66
N ASP A 243 -19.23 9.24 1.63
CA ASP A 243 -20.58 9.30 1.05
C ASP A 243 -20.79 8.07 0.15
N ILE A 244 -21.71 7.19 0.53
CA ILE A 244 -22.02 5.93 -0.17
C ILE A 244 -23.04 6.16 -1.31
N LEU A 245 -23.61 7.36 -1.43
CA LEU A 245 -24.59 7.67 -2.47
C LEU A 245 -24.08 7.39 -3.90
N PRO A 246 -22.83 7.74 -4.29
CA PRO A 246 -22.31 7.40 -5.62
C PRO A 246 -22.34 5.91 -5.95
N GLU A 247 -22.10 5.04 -4.97
CA GLU A 247 -22.12 3.58 -5.10
C GLU A 247 -23.56 3.08 -5.22
N LEU A 248 -24.45 3.59 -4.37
CA LEU A 248 -25.87 3.23 -4.41
C LEU A 248 -26.52 3.64 -5.74
N ARG A 249 -26.09 4.76 -6.34
CA ARG A 249 -26.57 5.21 -7.67
C ARG A 249 -26.24 4.23 -8.81
N LYS A 250 -25.25 3.35 -8.63
CA LYS A 250 -24.88 2.29 -9.57
C LYS A 250 -25.75 1.03 -9.42
N MET A 251 -26.79 1.06 -8.60
CA MET A 251 -27.69 -0.07 -8.37
C MET A 251 -29.12 0.22 -8.86
N ASP A 252 -29.87 -0.84 -9.21
CA ASP A 252 -31.30 -0.73 -9.56
C ASP A 252 -32.18 -0.59 -8.30
N LEU A 253 -32.04 0.54 -7.60
CA LEU A 253 -32.78 0.88 -6.39
C LEU A 253 -33.86 1.93 -6.68
N ASP A 254 -34.95 1.83 -5.93
CA ASP A 254 -35.94 2.88 -5.72
C ASP A 254 -35.62 3.63 -4.43
N VAL A 255 -35.85 4.95 -4.43
CA VAL A 255 -35.73 5.84 -3.28
C VAL A 255 -37.06 6.53 -3.05
N LYS A 256 -37.47 6.66 -1.78
CA LYS A 256 -38.65 7.42 -1.37
C LYS A 256 -38.25 8.69 -0.62
N GLY A 257 -38.93 9.81 -0.89
CA GLY A 257 -38.84 11.03 -0.08
C GLY A 257 -37.64 11.95 -0.36
N CYS A 258 -36.85 11.69 -1.41
CA CYS A 258 -35.76 12.59 -1.82
C CYS A 258 -36.24 13.65 -2.82
N LYS A 259 -35.72 14.88 -2.70
CA LYS A 259 -35.96 15.94 -3.68
C LYS A 259 -35.27 15.58 -5.00
N ILE A 260 -36.02 15.63 -6.08
CA ILE A 260 -35.53 15.37 -7.43
C ILE A 260 -35.13 16.72 -8.03
N LYS A 261 -33.90 16.86 -8.50
CA LYS A 261 -33.58 17.91 -9.48
C LYS A 261 -33.71 17.30 -10.86
N LEU A 262 -34.93 17.29 -11.39
CA LEU A 262 -35.14 16.92 -12.78
C LEU A 262 -34.33 17.90 -13.64
N PRO A 263 -33.60 17.44 -14.66
CA PRO A 263 -32.96 18.36 -15.59
C PRO A 263 -34.04 19.26 -16.21
N ARG A 264 -33.90 20.58 -16.07
CA ARG A 264 -34.95 21.59 -16.36
C ARG A 264 -35.57 21.44 -17.76
N ASN A 265 -34.86 20.81 -18.70
CA ASN A 265 -35.26 20.66 -20.10
C ASN A 265 -35.47 19.20 -20.55
N LYS A 266 -35.75 18.25 -19.64
CA LYS A 266 -36.03 16.85 -20.03
C LYS A 266 -37.44 16.41 -19.63
N THR A 267 -38.17 15.84 -20.59
CA THR A 267 -39.45 15.17 -20.37
C THR A 267 -39.24 13.85 -19.60
N ILE A 268 -40.29 13.35 -18.94
CA ILE A 268 -40.22 12.05 -18.24
C ILE A 268 -39.85 10.92 -19.21
N LYS A 269 -40.31 10.99 -20.47
CA LYS A 269 -39.95 10.05 -21.54
C LYS A 269 -38.44 10.03 -21.80
N LYS A 270 -37.81 11.20 -21.94
CA LYS A 270 -36.37 11.31 -22.15
C LYS A 270 -35.57 10.81 -20.94
N ILE A 271 -36.04 11.10 -19.73
CA ILE A 271 -35.42 10.56 -18.50
C ILE A 271 -35.49 9.04 -18.49
N TRP A 272 -36.63 8.47 -18.85
CA TRP A 272 -36.83 7.02 -18.92
C TRP A 272 -35.89 6.35 -19.93
N GLU A 273 -35.70 6.95 -21.11
CA GLU A 273 -34.78 6.46 -22.15
C GLU A 273 -33.31 6.44 -21.68
N GLU A 274 -32.92 7.41 -20.85
CA GLU A 274 -31.54 7.58 -20.35
C GLU A 274 -31.25 6.82 -19.04
N LEU A 275 -32.23 6.09 -18.48
CA LEU A 275 -32.00 5.37 -17.21
C LEU A 275 -30.98 4.23 -17.39
N PRO A 276 -30.02 4.09 -16.45
CA PRO A 276 -29.03 3.01 -16.52
C PRO A 276 -29.67 1.61 -16.38
N PHE A 277 -30.86 1.53 -15.79
CA PHE A 277 -31.60 0.28 -15.60
C PHE A 277 -32.96 0.38 -16.28
N LYS A 278 -33.21 -0.51 -17.25
CA LYS A 278 -34.48 -0.58 -17.99
C LYS A 278 -35.66 -0.80 -17.04
N ARG A 279 -36.69 0.03 -17.22
CA ARG A 279 -37.93 0.01 -16.43
C ARG A 279 -39.14 0.11 -17.35
N ASN A 280 -40.30 -0.33 -16.88
CA ASN A 280 -41.55 -0.09 -17.61
C ASN A 280 -41.96 1.39 -17.44
N TYR A 281 -42.24 2.09 -18.55
CA TYR A 281 -42.54 3.52 -18.56
C TYR A 281 -43.75 3.87 -17.70
N CYS A 282 -44.89 3.18 -17.89
CA CYS A 282 -46.11 3.43 -17.13
C CYS A 282 -45.95 3.20 -15.62
N ARG A 283 -45.22 2.14 -15.23
CA ARG A 283 -44.92 1.90 -13.80
C ARG A 283 -43.99 2.96 -13.22
N LEU A 284 -43.04 3.46 -14.00
CA LEU A 284 -42.13 4.52 -13.57
C LEU A 284 -42.90 5.82 -13.34
N THR A 285 -43.77 6.24 -14.27
CA THR A 285 -44.56 7.47 -14.13
C THR A 285 -45.46 7.43 -12.90
N VAL A 286 -46.12 6.29 -12.64
CA VAL A 286 -46.92 6.09 -11.41
C VAL A 286 -46.07 6.18 -10.15
N LYS A 287 -44.90 5.53 -10.11
CA LYS A 287 -43.98 5.61 -8.97
C LYS A 287 -43.52 7.05 -8.72
N MET A 288 -43.15 7.78 -9.77
CA MET A 288 -42.70 9.18 -9.65
C MET A 288 -43.80 10.09 -9.11
N LYS A 289 -45.06 9.91 -9.54
CA LYS A 289 -46.22 10.61 -8.95
C LYS A 289 -46.33 10.35 -7.44
N ASN A 290 -46.05 9.11 -7.01
CA ASN A 290 -46.04 8.71 -5.60
C ASN A 290 -44.72 9.02 -4.86
N LYS A 291 -43.89 9.94 -5.38
CA LYS A 291 -42.60 10.36 -4.79
C LYS A 291 -41.61 9.20 -4.58
N VAL A 292 -41.70 8.16 -5.41
CA VAL A 292 -40.74 7.06 -5.49
C VAL A 292 -39.99 7.16 -6.80
N ILE A 293 -38.67 7.25 -6.74
CA ILE A 293 -37.82 7.47 -7.91
C ILE A 293 -36.66 6.48 -8.00
N PRO A 294 -36.15 6.20 -9.21
CA PRO A 294 -34.85 5.54 -9.36
C PRO A 294 -33.74 6.31 -8.63
N ILE A 295 -32.90 5.59 -7.88
CA ILE A 295 -31.80 6.21 -7.12
C ILE A 295 -30.81 6.98 -8.01
N SER A 296 -30.64 6.55 -9.26
CA SER A 296 -29.75 7.19 -10.23
C SER A 296 -30.08 8.66 -10.48
N LEU A 297 -31.35 9.05 -10.27
CA LEU A 297 -31.87 10.41 -10.42
C LEU A 297 -31.71 11.29 -9.16
N VAL A 298 -31.28 10.71 -8.03
CA VAL A 298 -31.00 11.46 -6.80
C VAL A 298 -29.71 12.25 -7.00
N SER A 299 -29.83 13.57 -7.05
CA SER A 299 -28.70 14.49 -7.24
C SER A 299 -28.21 15.09 -5.91
N ARG A 300 -29.13 15.41 -5.00
CA ARG A 300 -28.84 15.87 -3.64
C ARG A 300 -29.90 15.36 -2.67
N THR A 301 -29.48 15.11 -1.44
CA THR A 301 -30.37 14.86 -0.30
C THR A 301 -29.81 15.58 0.91
N ASP A 302 -30.66 16.26 1.66
CA ASP A 302 -30.30 16.90 2.92
C ASP A 302 -30.38 15.89 4.09
N SER A 303 -30.98 14.72 3.85
CA SER A 303 -31.12 13.66 4.85
C SER A 303 -29.85 12.80 4.93
N PRO A 304 -29.36 12.51 6.15
CA PRO A 304 -28.25 11.57 6.36
C PRO A 304 -28.66 10.10 6.12
N TYR A 305 -29.95 9.84 5.90
CA TYR A 305 -30.49 8.52 5.58
C TYR A 305 -31.32 8.54 4.29
N LEU A 306 -31.35 7.38 3.63
CA LEU A 306 -32.13 7.11 2.44
C LEU A 306 -33.16 6.01 2.74
N LEU A 307 -34.40 6.19 2.27
CA LEU A 307 -35.36 5.10 2.21
C LEU A 307 -35.21 4.40 0.87
N ILE A 308 -34.48 3.27 0.86
CA ILE A 308 -34.13 2.53 -0.35
C ILE A 308 -34.89 1.21 -0.46
N LYS A 309 -35.15 0.79 -1.70
CA LYS A 309 -35.76 -0.50 -2.02
C LYS A 309 -35.16 -1.05 -3.29
N TYR A 310 -34.65 -2.29 -3.23
CA TYR A 310 -34.26 -2.99 -4.45
C TYR A 310 -35.49 -3.35 -5.28
N LYS A 311 -35.39 -3.28 -6.61
CA LYS A 311 -36.55 -3.43 -7.52
C LYS A 311 -37.42 -4.67 -7.26
N LYS A 312 -36.79 -5.80 -6.92
CA LYS A 312 -37.46 -7.08 -6.62
C LYS A 312 -37.94 -7.20 -5.16
N SER A 313 -37.52 -6.30 -4.27
CA SER A 313 -37.91 -6.31 -2.87
C SER A 313 -39.35 -5.80 -2.69
N GLN A 314 -39.99 -6.19 -1.59
CA GLN A 314 -41.32 -5.66 -1.26
C GLN A 314 -41.25 -4.38 -0.42
N LYS A 315 -40.30 -4.27 0.51
CA LYS A 315 -40.25 -3.21 1.53
C LYS A 315 -39.09 -2.24 1.29
N PHE A 316 -39.34 -0.98 1.64
CA PHE A 316 -38.28 0.02 1.81
C PHE A 316 -37.58 -0.21 3.14
N ILE A 317 -36.27 0.03 3.16
CA ILE A 317 -35.46 0.03 4.38
C ILE A 317 -34.83 1.40 4.55
N ARG A 318 -34.54 1.78 5.79
CA ARG A 318 -33.63 2.90 6.05
C ARG A 318 -32.21 2.45 5.67
N PHE A 319 -31.39 3.35 5.17
CA PHE A 319 -29.98 3.09 4.94
C PHE A 319 -29.19 4.39 5.12
N PRO A 320 -28.07 4.38 5.88
CA PRO A 320 -27.26 5.57 6.06
C PRO A 320 -26.60 5.98 4.74
N ARG A 321 -26.59 7.27 4.45
CA ARG A 321 -25.88 7.81 3.28
C ARG A 321 -24.38 7.75 3.47
N TYR A 322 -23.91 7.95 4.68
CA TYR A 322 -22.50 8.00 5.01
C TYR A 322 -22.04 6.72 5.70
N LEU A 323 -20.79 6.33 5.48
CA LEU A 323 -20.14 5.23 6.19
C LEU A 323 -19.78 5.67 7.62
N THR A 324 -20.75 5.58 8.53
CA THR A 324 -20.59 5.96 9.94
C THR A 324 -19.89 4.86 10.75
N PRO A 325 -19.39 5.17 11.95
CA PRO A 325 -18.80 4.16 12.84
C PRO A 325 -19.76 3.00 13.15
N GLU A 326 -21.06 3.25 13.28
CA GLU A 326 -22.08 2.20 13.50
C GLU A 326 -22.27 1.29 12.29
N LEU A 327 -22.25 1.86 11.08
CA LEU A 327 -22.32 1.05 9.86
C LEU A 327 -21.06 0.20 9.70
N ALA A 328 -19.89 0.76 10.02
CA ALA A 328 -18.62 0.03 10.01
C ALA A 328 -18.58 -1.09 11.06
N GLU A 329 -19.13 -0.86 12.25
CA GLU A 329 -19.31 -1.89 13.28
C GLU A 329 -20.20 -3.03 12.78
N PHE A 330 -21.34 -2.71 12.17
CA PHE A 330 -22.22 -3.71 11.56
C PHE A 330 -21.50 -4.51 10.46
N LEU A 331 -20.73 -3.84 9.60
CA LEU A 331 -19.92 -4.50 8.58
C LEU A 331 -18.87 -5.42 9.21
N GLY A 332 -18.24 -5.04 10.33
CA GLY A 332 -17.29 -5.89 11.04
C GLY A 332 -17.90 -7.22 11.47
N TYR A 333 -19.11 -7.20 12.04
CA TYR A 333 -19.83 -8.43 12.39
C TYR A 333 -20.22 -9.27 11.16
N VAL A 334 -20.59 -8.63 10.05
CA VAL A 334 -20.90 -9.36 8.80
C VAL A 334 -19.65 -10.00 8.21
N PHE A 335 -18.49 -9.33 8.28
CA PHE A 335 -17.21 -9.86 7.81
C PHE A 335 -16.72 -11.04 8.65
N GLY A 336 -16.86 -10.97 9.97
CA GLY A 336 -16.47 -12.03 10.90
C GLY A 336 -17.43 -13.22 10.82
N ASP A 337 -18.58 -13.10 11.46
CA ASP A 337 -19.54 -14.19 11.65
C ASP A 337 -20.75 -14.17 10.70
N GLY A 338 -20.76 -13.24 9.73
CA GLY A 338 -21.90 -13.06 8.84
C GLY A 338 -21.95 -14.01 7.65
N GLU A 339 -23.14 -14.44 7.26
CA GLU A 339 -23.44 -15.08 5.98
C GLU A 339 -24.45 -14.25 5.20
N LEU A 340 -24.17 -14.07 3.90
CA LEU A 340 -25.03 -13.32 3.01
C LEU A 340 -25.81 -14.26 2.09
N ALA A 341 -27.13 -14.25 2.19
CA ALA A 341 -28.02 -14.90 1.24
C ALA A 341 -28.78 -13.85 0.43
N LYS A 342 -29.38 -14.22 -0.71
CA LYS A 342 -30.09 -13.26 -1.60
C LYS A 342 -31.14 -12.40 -0.88
N ASN A 343 -31.78 -12.92 0.16
CA ASN A 343 -32.93 -12.28 0.81
C ASN A 343 -32.70 -11.95 2.29
N TYR A 344 -31.56 -12.29 2.86
CA TYR A 344 -31.26 -12.03 4.25
C TYR A 344 -29.76 -11.88 4.49
N VAL A 345 -29.43 -11.19 5.59
CA VAL A 345 -28.11 -11.21 6.21
C VAL A 345 -28.27 -12.03 7.49
N GLU A 346 -27.40 -12.99 7.70
CA GLU A 346 -27.38 -13.82 8.91
C GLU A 346 -26.06 -13.60 9.66
N ILE A 347 -26.10 -13.55 10.99
CA ILE A 347 -24.90 -13.52 11.84
C ILE A 347 -25.04 -14.66 12.84
N THR A 348 -24.02 -15.50 12.94
CA THR A 348 -24.01 -16.69 13.79
C THR A 348 -23.04 -16.49 14.95
N THR A 349 -23.54 -16.39 16.18
CA THR A 349 -22.68 -16.10 17.34
C THR A 349 -23.19 -16.75 18.62
N GLY A 350 -22.28 -17.08 19.54
CA GLY A 350 -22.60 -17.50 20.91
C GLY A 350 -22.59 -16.37 21.93
N ASP A 351 -22.13 -15.16 21.56
CA ASP A 351 -21.94 -14.05 22.50
C ASP A 351 -23.20 -13.16 22.57
N GLU A 352 -23.89 -13.17 23.71
CA GLU A 352 -25.13 -12.39 23.92
C GLU A 352 -24.94 -10.87 23.73
N GLU A 353 -23.75 -10.34 24.03
CA GLU A 353 -23.42 -8.94 23.80
C GLU A 353 -23.44 -8.60 22.30
N ILE A 354 -22.89 -9.48 21.44
CA ILE A 354 -22.97 -9.32 19.98
C ILE A 354 -24.44 -9.40 19.54
N ILE A 355 -25.22 -10.36 20.07
CA ILE A 355 -26.64 -10.51 19.73
C ILE A 355 -27.39 -9.19 20.00
N GLY A 356 -27.26 -8.65 21.21
CA GLY A 356 -27.89 -7.39 21.60
C GLY A 356 -27.44 -6.23 20.70
N ARG A 357 -26.14 -6.16 20.40
CA ARG A 357 -25.58 -5.08 19.60
C ARG A 357 -26.03 -5.12 18.14
N VAL A 358 -26.01 -6.29 17.51
CA VAL A 358 -26.48 -6.49 16.13
C VAL A 358 -27.98 -6.20 16.01
N LYS A 359 -28.80 -6.59 17.00
CA LYS A 359 -30.23 -6.23 17.04
C LYS A 359 -30.42 -4.72 17.04
N PHE A 360 -29.69 -4.02 17.91
CA PHE A 360 -29.70 -2.56 17.96
C PHE A 360 -29.27 -1.94 16.62
N LEU A 361 -28.13 -2.35 16.07
CA LEU A 361 -27.60 -1.82 14.81
C LEU A 361 -28.55 -2.06 13.64
N SER A 362 -29.19 -3.23 13.55
CA SER A 362 -30.16 -3.53 12.50
C SER A 362 -31.38 -2.60 12.54
N LYS A 363 -31.89 -2.34 13.75
CA LYS A 363 -32.99 -1.39 13.96
C LYS A 363 -32.54 0.05 13.71
N PHE A 364 -31.39 0.44 14.27
CA PHE A 364 -30.86 1.79 14.20
C PHE A 364 -30.42 2.17 12.78
N LEU A 365 -29.72 1.32 12.05
CA LEU A 365 -29.28 1.65 10.70
C LEU A 365 -30.39 1.46 9.68
N PHE A 366 -31.13 0.34 9.78
CA PHE A 366 -31.97 -0.13 8.69
C PHE A 366 -33.47 -0.09 8.96
N ASN A 367 -33.86 0.17 10.21
CA ASN A 367 -35.22 -0.01 10.70
C ASN A 367 -35.75 -1.43 10.42
N LEU A 368 -34.89 -2.43 10.63
CA LEU A 368 -35.20 -3.83 10.45
C LEU A 368 -35.10 -4.57 11.79
N GLU A 369 -36.07 -5.43 12.05
CA GLU A 369 -36.00 -6.37 13.16
C GLU A 369 -35.15 -7.58 12.74
N SER A 370 -34.38 -8.12 13.69
CA SER A 370 -33.64 -9.38 13.52
C SER A 370 -34.33 -10.48 14.31
N LYS A 371 -34.57 -11.60 13.63
CA LYS A 371 -35.08 -12.82 14.27
C LYS A 371 -33.90 -13.61 14.82
N VAL A 372 -33.98 -13.98 16.09
CA VAL A 372 -32.96 -14.81 16.74
C VAL A 372 -33.51 -16.23 16.82
N LYS A 373 -32.72 -17.20 16.32
CA LYS A 373 -33.03 -18.63 16.43
C LYS A 373 -31.85 -19.34 17.09
N LYS A 374 -32.14 -20.22 18.04
CA LYS A 374 -31.12 -21.04 18.68
C LYS A 374 -30.76 -22.21 17.76
N ASP A 375 -29.46 -22.47 17.60
CA ASP A 375 -29.00 -23.67 16.89
C ASP A 375 -29.30 -24.90 17.74
N LEU A 376 -30.08 -25.83 17.18
CA LEU A 376 -30.49 -27.06 17.86
C LEU A 376 -29.33 -28.04 18.07
N ARG A 377 -28.29 -27.97 17.23
CA ARG A 377 -27.15 -28.89 17.28
C ARG A 377 -26.18 -28.53 18.39
N THR A 378 -25.84 -27.25 18.51
CA THR A 378 -24.84 -26.76 19.47
C THR A 378 -25.47 -26.34 20.79
N GLN A 379 -26.73 -25.89 20.79
CA GLN A 379 -27.45 -25.32 21.94
C GLN A 379 -26.78 -24.11 22.62
N THR A 380 -25.66 -23.63 22.12
CA THR A 380 -24.92 -22.46 22.64
C THR A 380 -24.79 -21.35 21.61
N THR A 381 -25.12 -21.64 20.34
CA THR A 381 -24.99 -20.70 19.23
C THR A 381 -26.36 -20.20 18.77
N TYR A 382 -26.42 -18.95 18.34
CA TYR A 382 -27.63 -18.29 17.86
C TYR A 382 -27.43 -17.76 16.44
N HIS A 383 -28.47 -17.91 15.62
CA HIS A 383 -28.60 -17.39 14.27
C HIS A 383 -29.46 -16.12 14.29
N LEU A 384 -28.86 -14.98 13.96
CA LEU A 384 -29.53 -13.68 13.84
C LEU A 384 -29.83 -13.38 12.38
N VAL A 385 -31.10 -13.52 12.00
CA VAL A 385 -31.54 -13.33 10.61
C VAL A 385 -32.21 -11.97 10.42
N ILE A 386 -31.62 -11.14 9.55
CA ILE A 386 -32.16 -9.86 9.08
C ILE A 386 -32.75 -10.06 7.68
N SER A 387 -34.06 -10.28 7.60
CA SER A 387 -34.76 -10.59 6.34
C SER A 387 -34.97 -9.34 5.47
N SER A 388 -33.98 -9.01 4.63
CA SER A 388 -34.08 -7.94 3.64
C SER A 388 -33.21 -8.22 2.42
N GLN A 389 -33.85 -8.42 1.26
CA GLN A 389 -33.15 -8.49 -0.03
C GLN A 389 -32.45 -7.16 -0.37
N THR A 390 -33.07 -6.02 -0.04
CA THR A 390 -32.44 -4.71 -0.30
C THR A 390 -31.12 -4.61 0.45
N LEU A 391 -31.11 -4.97 1.74
CA LEU A 391 -29.90 -4.92 2.56
C LEU A 391 -28.84 -5.88 2.01
N SER A 392 -29.23 -7.12 1.70
CA SER A 392 -28.30 -8.11 1.18
C SER A 392 -27.65 -7.68 -0.14
N MET A 393 -28.44 -7.15 -1.08
CA MET A 393 -27.91 -6.66 -2.35
C MET A 393 -26.97 -5.46 -2.16
N VAL A 394 -27.23 -4.59 -1.18
CA VAL A 394 -26.33 -3.48 -0.84
C VAL A 394 -25.01 -4.02 -0.27
N MET A 395 -25.06 -4.96 0.68
CA MET A 395 -23.86 -5.61 1.23
C MET A 395 -23.00 -6.25 0.13
N ASN A 396 -23.63 -6.91 -0.84
CA ASN A 396 -22.93 -7.51 -1.96
C ASN A 396 -22.37 -6.49 -2.96
N LYS A 397 -23.19 -5.55 -3.43
CA LYS A 397 -22.82 -4.68 -4.57
C LYS A 397 -22.04 -3.44 -4.17
N VAL A 398 -22.21 -2.95 -2.94
CA VAL A 398 -21.50 -1.76 -2.45
C VAL A 398 -20.25 -2.15 -1.68
N PHE A 399 -20.34 -3.15 -0.80
CA PHE A 399 -19.25 -3.55 0.09
C PHE A 399 -18.53 -4.82 -0.34
N GLY A 400 -18.89 -5.41 -1.49
CA GLY A 400 -18.18 -6.54 -2.07
C GLY A 400 -18.32 -7.85 -1.30
N ILE A 401 -19.25 -7.96 -0.35
CA ILE A 401 -19.42 -9.17 0.46
C ILE A 401 -20.09 -10.25 -0.41
N PRO A 402 -19.45 -11.39 -0.69
CA PRO A 402 -20.00 -12.41 -1.57
C PRO A 402 -21.26 -13.05 -0.97
N ILE A 403 -22.18 -13.48 -1.84
CA ILE A 403 -23.35 -14.27 -1.44
C ILE A 403 -22.92 -15.73 -1.34
N GLY A 404 -23.23 -16.39 -0.22
CA GLY A 404 -22.78 -17.74 0.08
C GLY A 404 -21.37 -17.77 0.67
N GLN A 405 -20.49 -18.62 0.11
CA GLN A 405 -19.15 -18.83 0.68
C GLN A 405 -18.26 -17.58 0.54
N LYS A 406 -17.78 -17.09 1.68
CA LYS A 406 -16.98 -15.86 1.82
C LYS A 406 -15.46 -16.09 1.89
N GLY A 407 -15.04 -17.22 2.45
CA GLY A 407 -13.70 -17.39 3.07
C GLY A 407 -12.50 -16.90 2.26
N LYS A 408 -12.29 -17.40 1.05
CA LYS A 408 -11.01 -17.24 0.33
C LYS A 408 -10.83 -15.90 -0.40
N HIS A 409 -11.92 -15.25 -0.80
CA HIS A 409 -11.89 -14.05 -1.67
C HIS A 409 -12.37 -12.78 -0.96
N LEU A 410 -12.57 -12.85 0.36
CA LEU A 410 -13.02 -11.69 1.13
C LEU A 410 -11.96 -10.60 1.15
N SER A 411 -12.34 -9.36 0.86
CA SER A 411 -11.47 -8.18 0.91
C SER A 411 -12.21 -7.01 1.53
N ILE A 412 -11.48 -6.13 2.21
CA ILE A 412 -12.03 -4.91 2.80
C ILE A 412 -12.38 -3.94 1.67
N PRO A 413 -13.60 -3.42 1.63
CA PRO A 413 -14.04 -2.51 0.58
C PRO A 413 -13.29 -1.18 0.64
N ALA A 414 -13.01 -0.58 -0.51
CA ALA A 414 -12.22 0.65 -0.63
C ALA A 414 -12.77 1.79 0.24
N GLN A 415 -14.10 1.87 0.37
CA GLN A 415 -14.80 2.86 1.20
C GLN A 415 -14.39 2.76 2.67
N LEU A 416 -14.24 1.54 3.21
CA LEU A 416 -13.73 1.33 4.57
C LEU A 416 -12.23 1.64 4.66
N LEU A 417 -11.44 1.23 3.66
CA LEU A 417 -10.00 1.50 3.61
C LEU A 417 -9.69 3.00 3.57
N GLN A 418 -10.51 3.81 2.90
CA GLN A 418 -10.34 5.27 2.81
C GLN A 418 -10.96 6.04 3.99
N SER A 419 -11.66 5.35 4.89
CA SER A 419 -12.33 6.02 6.00
C SER A 419 -11.35 6.56 7.04
N ASN A 420 -11.85 7.42 7.92
CA ASN A 420 -11.08 7.92 9.05
C ASN A 420 -10.82 6.82 10.09
N LEU A 421 -9.90 7.08 11.02
CA LEU A 421 -9.49 6.10 12.03
C LEU A 421 -10.64 5.69 12.95
N GLU A 422 -11.64 6.54 13.19
CA GLU A 422 -12.80 6.22 14.03
C GLU A 422 -13.66 5.11 13.41
N VAL A 423 -13.99 5.25 12.13
CA VAL A 423 -14.75 4.25 11.36
C VAL A 423 -13.96 2.95 11.25
N ILE A 424 -12.65 3.03 10.92
CA ILE A 424 -11.77 1.85 10.85
C ILE A 424 -11.69 1.15 12.21
N THR A 425 -11.62 1.91 13.31
CA THR A 425 -11.56 1.34 14.67
C THR A 425 -12.79 0.50 14.97
N LYS A 426 -13.99 1.00 14.67
CA LYS A 426 -15.23 0.24 14.88
C LYS A 426 -15.33 -1.01 14.01
N PHE A 427 -14.88 -0.93 12.76
CA PHE A 427 -14.82 -2.10 11.89
C PHE A 427 -13.87 -3.17 12.44
N ILE A 428 -12.62 -2.81 12.74
CA ILE A 428 -11.60 -3.75 13.25
C ILE A 428 -12.07 -4.35 14.58
N ARG A 429 -12.60 -3.53 15.50
CA ARG A 429 -13.10 -3.99 16.79
C ARG A 429 -14.19 -5.06 16.64
N ALA A 430 -15.23 -4.79 15.84
CA ALA A 430 -16.32 -5.75 15.64
C ALA A 430 -15.86 -7.02 14.89
N TYR A 431 -14.94 -6.88 13.93
CA TYR A 431 -14.36 -8.04 13.25
C TYR A 431 -13.54 -8.91 14.22
N PHE A 432 -12.75 -8.30 15.09
CA PHE A 432 -11.94 -9.00 16.11
C PHE A 432 -12.79 -9.60 17.23
N ASP A 433 -13.94 -9.00 17.55
CA ASP A 433 -14.92 -9.58 18.46
C ASP A 433 -15.43 -10.94 17.97
N CYS A 434 -15.50 -11.17 16.65
CA CYS A 434 -15.81 -12.48 16.06
C CYS A 434 -14.58 -13.41 16.06
N ASP A 435 -13.58 -13.07 15.25
CA ASP A 435 -12.54 -14.03 14.83
C ASP A 435 -11.29 -14.04 15.72
N ALA A 436 -11.05 -12.98 16.50
CA ALA A 436 -9.80 -12.84 17.24
C ALA A 436 -9.88 -13.38 18.66
N SER A 437 -8.78 -14.01 19.09
CA SER A 437 -8.55 -14.44 20.46
C SER A 437 -7.47 -13.57 21.12
N ALA A 438 -7.62 -13.35 22.43
CA ALA A 438 -6.64 -12.66 23.25
C ALA A 438 -6.20 -13.60 24.38
N THR A 439 -4.90 -13.68 24.64
CA THR A 439 -4.33 -14.63 25.59
C THR A 439 -4.24 -14.02 27.00
N LYS A 440 -4.81 -14.69 28.00
CA LYS A 440 -4.65 -14.27 29.40
C LYS A 440 -3.17 -14.39 29.82
N ASN A 441 -2.65 -13.38 30.52
CA ASN A 441 -1.27 -13.31 31.02
C ASN A 441 -0.16 -13.23 29.96
N LYS A 442 -0.49 -13.15 28.67
CA LYS A 442 0.48 -12.89 27.59
C LYS A 442 -0.03 -11.75 26.72
N ARG A 443 0.85 -10.83 26.35
CA ARG A 443 0.53 -9.70 25.48
C ARG A 443 0.37 -10.16 24.02
N GLU A 444 -0.65 -10.95 23.75
CA GLU A 444 -0.86 -11.62 22.46
C GLU A 444 -2.32 -11.55 22.02
N ILE A 445 -2.52 -11.21 20.75
CA ILE A 445 -3.83 -11.24 20.08
C ILE A 445 -3.61 -11.92 18.73
N GLU A 446 -4.41 -12.94 18.42
CA GLU A 446 -4.34 -13.62 17.13
C GLU A 446 -5.71 -13.87 16.52
N PHE A 447 -5.79 -13.90 15.19
CA PHE A 447 -6.95 -14.40 14.47
C PHE A 447 -6.51 -15.11 13.19
N THR A 448 -7.40 -15.93 12.62
CA THR A 448 -7.16 -16.68 11.39
C THR A 448 -8.22 -16.40 10.34
N SER A 449 -7.83 -16.39 9.07
CA SER A 449 -8.75 -16.25 7.93
C SER A 449 -8.28 -17.09 6.75
N GLU A 450 -9.21 -17.57 5.93
CA GLU A 450 -8.88 -18.21 4.64
C GLU A 450 -8.42 -17.18 3.60
N SER A 451 -8.82 -15.91 3.74
CA SER A 451 -8.44 -14.84 2.83
C SER A 451 -7.09 -14.24 3.20
N ASN A 452 -6.09 -14.51 2.36
CA ASN A 452 -4.78 -13.85 2.44
C ASN A 452 -4.91 -12.32 2.27
N THR A 453 -5.78 -11.89 1.35
CA THR A 453 -6.00 -10.47 1.05
C THR A 453 -6.53 -9.73 2.27
N LEU A 454 -7.54 -10.31 2.96
CA LEU A 454 -8.11 -9.72 4.17
C LEU A 454 -7.05 -9.58 5.26
N ILE A 455 -6.27 -10.63 5.52
CA ILE A 455 -5.21 -10.64 6.54
C ILE A 455 -4.17 -9.55 6.26
N LYS A 456 -3.72 -9.43 5.00
CA LYS A 456 -2.77 -8.38 4.60
C LYS A 456 -3.37 -6.97 4.69
N GLN A 457 -4.64 -6.79 4.31
CA GLN A 457 -5.32 -5.50 4.44
C GLN A 457 -5.51 -5.10 5.91
N ILE A 458 -5.88 -6.04 6.80
CA ILE A 458 -5.94 -5.79 8.25
C ILE A 458 -4.55 -5.41 8.79
N HIS A 459 -3.48 -6.11 8.40
CA HIS A 459 -2.11 -5.73 8.76
C HIS A 459 -1.79 -4.29 8.32
N LEU A 460 -2.10 -3.93 7.07
CA LEU A 460 -1.88 -2.58 6.56
C LEU A 460 -2.75 -1.52 7.26
N LEU A 461 -3.95 -1.86 7.73
CA LEU A 461 -4.77 -0.96 8.54
C LEU A 461 -4.19 -0.79 9.96
N LEU A 462 -3.72 -1.87 10.58
CA LEU A 462 -3.10 -1.84 11.91
C LEU A 462 -1.84 -0.96 11.93
N LEU A 463 -1.05 -0.94 10.86
CA LEU A 463 0.10 -0.04 10.72
C LEU A 463 -0.28 1.45 10.81
N ARG A 464 -1.51 1.84 10.42
CA ARG A 464 -1.99 3.23 10.58
C ARG A 464 -2.16 3.63 12.04
N PHE A 465 -2.35 2.65 12.92
CA PHE A 465 -2.39 2.84 14.37
C PHE A 465 -1.00 2.68 15.02
N GLY A 466 0.04 2.37 14.23
CA GLY A 466 1.37 2.03 14.72
C GLY A 466 1.46 0.64 15.34
N ILE A 467 0.56 -0.26 14.93
CA ILE A 467 0.51 -1.65 15.40
C ILE A 467 1.12 -2.52 14.32
N VAL A 468 2.29 -3.10 14.60
CA VAL A 468 2.92 -4.08 13.71
C VAL A 468 2.43 -5.46 14.11
N SER A 469 1.86 -6.19 13.16
CA SER A 469 1.49 -7.60 13.30
C SER A 469 2.36 -8.50 12.45
N THR A 470 2.39 -9.79 12.79
CA THR A 470 3.06 -10.83 12.00
C THR A 470 2.05 -11.71 11.30
N ILE A 471 2.31 -12.11 10.05
CA ILE A 471 1.42 -12.99 9.26
C ILE A 471 2.10 -14.34 9.04
N SER A 472 1.46 -15.44 9.41
CA SER A 472 2.00 -16.79 9.18
C SER A 472 0.91 -17.75 8.69
N LYS A 473 1.27 -18.87 8.07
CA LYS A 473 0.34 -19.97 7.81
C LYS A 473 0.05 -20.76 9.11
N LYS A 474 -1.17 -21.26 9.24
CA LYS A 474 -1.61 -22.17 10.31
C LYS A 474 -2.51 -23.23 9.68
N ILE A 475 -2.20 -24.51 9.89
CA ILE A 475 -3.03 -25.62 9.40
C ILE A 475 -4.01 -26.00 10.51
N ILE A 476 -5.30 -25.99 10.19
CA ILE A 476 -6.38 -26.40 11.10
C ILE A 476 -7.16 -27.48 10.38
N ASN A 477 -7.20 -28.70 10.93
CA ASN A 477 -7.89 -29.85 10.33
C ASN A 477 -7.52 -30.08 8.85
N ASN A 478 -6.22 -30.06 8.53
CA ASN A 478 -5.67 -30.15 7.16
C ASN A 478 -6.05 -29.02 6.19
N VAL A 479 -6.71 -27.95 6.67
CA VAL A 479 -7.02 -26.76 5.88
C VAL A 479 -6.01 -25.66 6.22
N PRO A 480 -5.34 -25.06 5.23
CA PRO A 480 -4.40 -23.96 5.47
C PRO A 480 -5.16 -22.64 5.65
N TYR A 481 -4.92 -21.99 6.79
CA TYR A 481 -5.38 -20.64 7.12
C TYR A 481 -4.20 -19.67 7.19
N TRP A 482 -4.50 -18.39 6.96
CA TRP A 482 -3.59 -17.28 7.23
C TRP A 482 -3.87 -16.76 8.64
N ARG A 483 -2.84 -16.75 9.48
CA ARG A 483 -2.89 -16.21 10.84
C ARG A 483 -2.26 -14.82 10.85
N LEU A 484 -2.92 -13.88 11.53
CA LEU A 484 -2.35 -12.61 11.93
C LEU A 484 -2.15 -12.61 13.44
N HIS A 485 -0.98 -12.18 13.90
CA HIS A 485 -0.61 -12.17 15.30
C HIS A 485 -0.06 -10.80 15.72
N ILE A 486 -0.54 -10.26 16.84
CA ILE A 486 -0.10 -9.00 17.44
C ILE A 486 0.57 -9.35 18.77
N ARG A 487 1.83 -8.96 18.98
CA ARG A 487 2.63 -9.32 20.15
C ARG A 487 3.14 -8.13 20.95
N SER A 488 3.39 -8.37 22.24
CA SER A 488 4.17 -7.53 23.13
C SER A 488 3.63 -6.09 23.14
N ARG A 489 4.50 -5.08 23.00
CA ARG A 489 4.12 -3.66 22.97
C ARG A 489 3.01 -3.33 21.96
N TYR A 490 2.91 -4.04 20.83
CA TYR A 490 1.88 -3.75 19.83
C TYR A 490 0.50 -4.25 20.28
N ALA A 491 0.44 -5.28 21.12
CA ALA A 491 -0.80 -5.74 21.72
C ALA A 491 -1.32 -4.74 22.77
N GLU A 492 -0.42 -4.05 23.48
CA GLU A 492 -0.79 -2.92 24.35
C GLU A 492 -1.33 -1.74 23.56
N VAL A 493 -0.66 -1.36 22.46
CA VAL A 493 -1.13 -0.29 21.58
C VAL A 493 -2.50 -0.64 20.99
N TYR A 494 -2.73 -1.91 20.63
CA TYR A 494 -4.06 -2.39 20.22
C TYR A 494 -5.08 -2.20 21.35
N ALA A 495 -4.76 -2.62 22.57
CA ALA A 495 -5.67 -2.51 23.71
C ALA A 495 -6.06 -1.05 24.01
N GLN A 496 -5.12 -0.12 23.89
CA GLN A 496 -5.34 1.30 24.13
C GLN A 496 -6.11 2.00 23.01
N LYS A 497 -5.78 1.71 21.73
CA LYS A 497 -6.33 2.45 20.58
C LYS A 497 -7.58 1.83 19.98
N ILE A 498 -7.68 0.51 19.99
CA ILE A 498 -8.74 -0.24 19.32
C ILE A 498 -9.59 -0.99 20.33
N GLY A 499 -9.00 -1.88 21.14
CA GLY A 499 -9.70 -2.72 22.10
C GLY A 499 -10.74 -3.66 21.45
N PHE A 500 -11.47 -4.39 22.30
CA PHE A 500 -12.60 -5.23 21.91
C PHE A 500 -13.92 -4.51 22.19
N GLY A 501 -15.03 -5.03 21.66
CA GLY A 501 -16.38 -4.59 22.02
C GLY A 501 -16.96 -5.42 23.18
N ILE A 502 -16.61 -6.71 23.25
CA ILE A 502 -17.12 -7.65 24.25
C ILE A 502 -16.35 -7.50 25.57
N LYS A 503 -17.06 -7.47 26.71
CA LYS A 503 -16.46 -7.29 28.05
C LYS A 503 -15.39 -8.32 28.36
N ARG A 504 -15.70 -9.61 28.19
CA ARG A 504 -14.76 -10.71 28.49
C ARG A 504 -13.40 -10.55 27.78
N LYS A 505 -13.40 -10.17 26.50
CA LYS A 505 -12.16 -9.95 25.74
C LYS A 505 -11.45 -8.67 26.17
N ASN A 506 -12.21 -7.61 26.46
CA ASN A 506 -11.67 -6.36 26.99
C ASN A 506 -10.99 -6.52 28.35
N GLU A 507 -11.56 -7.31 29.26
CA GLU A 507 -10.97 -7.57 30.57
C GLU A 507 -9.62 -8.28 30.47
N ILE A 508 -9.46 -9.18 29.48
CA ILE A 508 -8.18 -9.84 29.22
C ILE A 508 -7.11 -8.81 28.83
N ILE A 509 -7.42 -7.94 27.87
CA ILE A 509 -6.45 -6.98 27.35
C ILE A 509 -6.21 -5.77 28.27
N ALA A 510 -7.13 -5.48 29.20
CA ALA A 510 -6.97 -4.40 30.18
C ALA A 510 -5.69 -4.57 31.02
N ASN A 511 -5.26 -5.81 31.26
CA ASN A 511 -4.04 -6.11 32.01
C ASN A 511 -2.75 -6.06 31.17
N TYR A 512 -2.83 -5.87 29.85
CA TYR A 512 -1.65 -5.96 28.99
C TYR A 512 -0.61 -4.87 29.32
N THR A 513 -1.05 -3.66 29.66
CA THR A 513 -0.13 -2.59 30.07
C THR A 513 0.58 -2.93 31.38
N ASN A 514 -0.13 -3.49 32.37
CA ASN A 514 0.47 -3.93 33.64
C ASN A 514 1.49 -5.06 33.42
N ILE A 515 1.15 -6.04 32.58
CA ILE A 515 2.08 -7.11 32.19
C ILE A 515 3.33 -6.54 31.51
N GLY A 516 3.15 -5.51 30.68
CA GLY A 516 4.26 -4.83 30.02
C GLY A 516 5.24 -4.17 30.98
N ILE A 517 4.71 -3.50 32.01
CA ILE A 517 5.51 -2.87 33.08
C ILE A 517 6.23 -3.92 33.92
N LEU A 518 5.60 -5.05 34.23
CA LEU A 518 6.23 -6.11 35.04
C LEU A 518 7.32 -6.90 34.29
N GLN A 519 7.30 -6.87 32.95
CA GLN A 519 8.23 -7.62 32.10
C GLN A 519 9.40 -6.78 31.55
N GLY A 520 9.32 -5.46 31.67
CA GLY A 520 10.37 -4.51 31.24
C GLY A 520 11.11 -3.97 32.44
#